data_AF-A0A9J8CT51-F1
#
_entry.id   AF-A0A9J8CT51-F1
#
_cell.length_a   1.000
_cell.length_b   1.000
_cell.length_c   1.000
_cell.angle_alpha   90.00
_cell.angle_beta   90.00
_cell.angle_gamma   90.00
#
_symmetry.space_group_name_H-M   'P 1'
#
loop_
_entity.id
_entity.type
_entity.pdbx_description
1 polymer ?
#
loop_
_entity_poly.entity_id
_entity_poly.type
_entity_poly.pdbx_seq_one_letter_code
_entity_poly.pdbx_strand_id
1 'polypeptide(L)'
;MLYRAAQHYLASCEKTSVWLGELCAFRALTPAGYVKSFLERHHAVVLETLLQRRRAVRFYGRMMEENSREHLDTDNEAGGEDALVGNVNKLMVTPPGYTGPPKKGHIIFDACFESGNLGRVDYISEFEFDLFIRPDTCNPRFRVWFNFTVENVRETQRVIFNIVNFSKTKSLYRDGMSPVVKSTSRPKWQRLPAKNVYYYRCPDHRRNYVMSFAFCFDREDDVYQFAYCYPYTYSRLQHYLASLERRNLDYLQREQLGLSVQQRRLDLLTITNPVCDGNLFSYYMESSLHS
;
A
#
# COMPACT_ATOMS: atom_id res chain seq x y z
N MET A 1 30.41 -5.87 -34.77
CA MET A 1 30.39 -6.93 -33.73
C MET A 1 29.44 -6.60 -32.58
N LEU A 2 28.16 -6.32 -32.86
CA LEU A 2 27.11 -6.12 -31.85
C LEU A 2 25.77 -6.69 -32.34
N TYR A 3 25.83 -7.83 -33.05
CA TYR A 3 24.66 -8.58 -33.49
C TYR A 3 24.70 -10.06 -33.05
N ARG A 4 25.75 -10.47 -32.33
CA ARG A 4 25.90 -11.83 -31.76
C ARG A 4 25.75 -11.90 -30.23
N ALA A 5 25.52 -10.78 -29.54
CA ALA A 5 25.26 -10.76 -28.09
C ALA A 5 23.77 -10.84 -27.72
N ALA A 6 22.85 -10.57 -28.66
CA ALA A 6 21.41 -10.57 -28.39
C ALA A 6 20.75 -11.97 -28.49
N GLN A 7 21.40 -12.94 -29.14
CA GLN A 7 20.86 -14.31 -29.26
C GLN A 7 21.23 -15.25 -28.10
N HIS A 8 22.18 -14.86 -27.23
CA HIS A 8 22.52 -15.66 -26.04
C HIS A 8 21.65 -15.34 -24.82
N TYR A 9 20.86 -14.25 -24.83
CA TYR A 9 19.97 -13.91 -23.70
C TYR A 9 18.56 -14.50 -23.85
N LEU A 10 18.15 -14.85 -25.07
CA LEU A 10 16.85 -15.48 -25.35
C LEU A 10 16.84 -17.01 -25.17
N ALA A 11 18.01 -17.64 -25.00
CA ALA A 11 18.12 -19.07 -24.70
C ALA A 11 18.20 -19.41 -23.20
N SER A 12 18.15 -18.40 -22.31
CA SER A 12 18.19 -18.62 -20.85
C SER A 12 16.80 -18.54 -20.18
N CYS A 13 15.74 -18.27 -20.93
CA CYS A 13 14.35 -18.23 -20.42
C CYS A 13 13.57 -19.54 -20.58
N GLU A 14 14.22 -20.64 -20.99
CA GLU A 14 13.63 -21.99 -21.03
C GLU A 14 13.89 -22.84 -19.77
N LYS A 15 14.46 -22.25 -18.70
CA LYS A 15 14.74 -22.98 -17.45
C LYS A 15 14.27 -22.23 -16.21
N THR A 16 12.96 -22.06 -16.08
CA THR A 16 12.27 -21.97 -14.78
C THR A 16 10.93 -22.70 -14.87
N SER A 17 11.02 -23.97 -15.24
CA SER A 17 9.99 -25.00 -15.11
C SER A 17 9.90 -25.45 -13.65
N VAL A 18 9.20 -24.68 -12.81
CA VAL A 18 8.58 -25.18 -11.57
C VAL A 18 7.28 -24.40 -11.41
N TRP A 19 6.16 -25.10 -11.16
CA TRP A 19 4.76 -24.63 -11.26
C TRP A 19 4.07 -24.88 -12.61
N LEU A 20 4.21 -26.09 -13.14
CA LEU A 20 3.31 -26.66 -14.17
C LEU A 20 2.88 -28.08 -13.75
N GLY A 21 2.36 -28.19 -12.53
CA GLY A 21 1.61 -29.35 -12.07
C GLY A 21 0.18 -28.91 -11.78
N GLU A 22 -0.79 -29.60 -12.39
CA GLU A 22 -2.24 -29.50 -12.13
C GLU A 22 -3.07 -28.50 -12.95
N LEU A 23 -2.90 -28.49 -14.28
CA LEU A 23 -3.98 -28.12 -15.21
C LEU A 23 -4.10 -29.18 -16.32
N CYS A 24 -4.30 -30.43 -15.91
CA CYS A 24 -4.81 -31.51 -16.75
C CYS A 24 -6.16 -31.97 -16.18
N ALA A 25 -7.20 -31.18 -16.41
CA ALA A 25 -8.60 -31.62 -16.55
C ALA A 25 -9.52 -30.40 -16.51
N PHE A 26 -9.76 -29.75 -17.65
CA PHE A 26 -11.07 -29.17 -17.97
C PHE A 26 -11.09 -28.81 -19.45
N ARG A 27 -11.33 -29.83 -20.27
CA ARG A 27 -11.69 -29.66 -21.69
C ARG A 27 -13.22 -29.74 -21.75
N ALA A 28 -13.90 -28.60 -21.69
CA ALA A 28 -15.33 -28.52 -21.95
C ALA A 28 -15.71 -27.14 -22.55
N LEU A 29 -15.83 -27.14 -23.88
CA LEU A 29 -16.84 -26.44 -24.69
C LEU A 29 -17.11 -24.95 -24.44
N THR A 30 -16.26 -24.06 -24.96
CA THR A 30 -16.68 -22.77 -25.55
C THR A 30 -15.71 -22.37 -26.68
N PRO A 31 -16.13 -21.55 -27.68
CA PRO A 31 -15.29 -21.22 -28.84
C PRO A 31 -14.02 -20.47 -28.41
N ALA A 32 -12.86 -21.12 -28.54
CA ALA A 32 -11.55 -20.64 -28.09
C ALA A 32 -11.10 -19.28 -28.68
N GLY A 33 -11.74 -18.80 -29.75
CA GLY A 33 -11.43 -17.52 -30.38
C GLY A 33 -11.95 -16.29 -29.63
N TYR A 34 -13.08 -16.41 -28.92
CA TYR A 34 -13.73 -15.22 -28.33
C TYR A 34 -13.07 -14.81 -27.01
N VAL A 35 -12.78 -15.78 -26.14
CA VAL A 35 -12.16 -15.56 -24.82
C VAL A 35 -10.72 -15.06 -24.95
N LYS A 36 -9.96 -15.57 -25.93
CA LYS A 36 -8.60 -15.11 -26.23
C LYS A 36 -8.58 -13.66 -26.71
N SER A 37 -9.48 -13.29 -27.63
CA SER A 37 -9.59 -11.92 -28.15
C SER A 37 -10.06 -10.91 -27.09
N PHE A 38 -10.84 -11.36 -26.10
CA PHE A 38 -11.32 -10.52 -25.00
C PHE A 38 -10.20 -10.29 -23.98
N LEU A 39 -9.54 -11.37 -23.53
CA LEU A 39 -8.39 -11.29 -22.62
C LEU A 39 -7.22 -10.51 -23.21
N GLU A 40 -6.91 -10.69 -24.51
CA GLU A 40 -5.85 -9.94 -25.20
C GLU A 40 -6.19 -8.45 -25.33
N ARG A 41 -7.46 -8.10 -25.62
CA ARG A 41 -7.90 -6.69 -25.65
C ARG A 41 -7.87 -6.04 -24.27
N HIS A 42 -8.28 -6.73 -23.21
CA HIS A 42 -8.24 -6.18 -21.85
C HIS A 42 -6.82 -6.05 -21.28
N HIS A 43 -5.92 -7.00 -21.60
CA HIS A 43 -4.50 -6.87 -21.27
C HIS A 43 -3.85 -5.74 -22.04
N ALA A 44 -4.17 -5.60 -23.33
CA ALA A 44 -3.66 -4.55 -24.19
C ALA A 44 -4.11 -3.16 -23.76
N VAL A 45 -5.36 -2.96 -23.32
CA VAL A 45 -5.84 -1.65 -22.84
C VAL A 45 -5.13 -1.23 -21.57
N VAL A 46 -4.97 -2.11 -20.57
CA VAL A 46 -4.24 -1.75 -19.33
C VAL A 46 -2.74 -1.58 -19.60
N LEU A 47 -2.13 -2.41 -20.45
CA LEU A 47 -0.76 -2.22 -20.90
C LEU A 47 -0.62 -0.94 -21.71
N GLU A 48 -1.59 -0.56 -22.54
CA GLU A 48 -1.62 0.70 -23.29
C GLU A 48 -1.82 1.89 -22.36
N THR A 49 -2.67 1.83 -21.34
CA THR A 49 -2.81 2.91 -20.35
C THR A 49 -1.54 3.05 -19.51
N LEU A 50 -0.92 1.93 -19.11
CA LEU A 50 0.39 1.93 -18.44
C LEU A 50 1.54 2.32 -19.38
N LEU A 51 1.46 2.03 -20.68
CA LEU A 51 2.43 2.43 -21.71
C LEU A 51 2.24 3.89 -22.12
N GLN A 52 1.01 4.39 -22.21
CA GLN A 52 0.63 5.78 -22.42
C GLN A 52 1.07 6.59 -21.22
N ARG A 53 0.93 6.09 -19.98
CA ARG A 53 1.54 6.71 -18.80
C ARG A 53 3.06 6.55 -18.77
N ARG A 54 3.67 5.43 -19.21
CA ARG A 54 5.15 5.33 -19.38
C ARG A 54 5.69 6.26 -20.47
N ARG A 55 4.90 6.61 -21.48
CA ARG A 55 5.22 7.59 -22.53
C ARG A 55 5.01 9.01 -22.02
N ALA A 56 3.92 9.29 -21.31
CA ALA A 56 3.68 10.57 -20.66
C ALA A 56 4.72 10.86 -19.57
N VAL A 57 5.04 9.91 -18.70
CA VAL A 57 6.09 10.06 -17.67
C VAL A 57 7.48 10.24 -18.29
N ARG A 58 7.78 9.60 -19.44
CA ARG A 58 9.03 9.86 -20.18
C ARG A 58 9.04 11.19 -20.93
N PHE A 59 7.89 11.61 -21.48
CA PHE A 59 7.72 12.87 -22.20
C PHE A 59 7.79 14.06 -21.24
N TYR A 60 7.06 14.02 -20.13
CA TYR A 60 7.12 15.00 -19.06
C TYR A 60 8.44 14.94 -18.28
N GLY A 61 9.04 13.76 -18.10
CA GLY A 61 10.36 13.62 -17.48
C GLY A 61 11.46 14.33 -18.26
N ARG A 62 11.44 14.22 -19.59
CA ARG A 62 12.39 14.91 -20.49
C ARG A 62 12.16 16.43 -20.55
N MET A 63 10.89 16.87 -20.48
CA MET A 63 10.55 18.31 -20.40
C MET A 63 10.99 18.96 -19.08
N MET A 64 11.08 18.21 -17.98
CA MET A 64 11.44 18.74 -16.66
C MET A 64 12.95 18.78 -16.40
N GLU A 65 13.75 17.95 -17.08
CA GLU A 65 15.22 18.08 -17.11
C GLU A 65 15.66 19.39 -17.81
N GLU A 66 14.92 19.83 -18.81
CA GLU A 66 15.16 21.12 -19.50
C GLU A 66 14.73 22.33 -18.66
N ASN A 67 13.78 22.16 -17.73
CA ASN A 67 13.23 23.25 -16.90
C ASN A 67 13.80 23.31 -15.47
N SER A 68 14.85 22.55 -15.17
CA SER A 68 15.49 22.47 -13.85
C SER A 68 16.33 23.70 -13.46
N ARG A 69 16.23 24.79 -14.21
CA ARG A 69 16.81 26.09 -13.88
C ARG A 69 15.72 27.14 -13.93
N GLU A 70 14.85 27.17 -12.92
CA GLU A 70 14.43 28.40 -12.27
C GLU A 70 13.35 28.16 -11.19
N HIS A 71 13.61 28.80 -10.06
CA HIS A 71 12.70 29.29 -9.02
C HIS A 71 12.07 28.35 -7.97
N LEU A 72 12.42 28.71 -6.72
CA LEU A 72 11.79 28.36 -5.46
C LEU A 72 10.59 29.28 -5.18
N ASP A 73 9.73 28.76 -4.29
CA ASP A 73 8.65 29.40 -3.55
C ASP A 73 7.41 29.85 -4.33
N THR A 74 6.23 29.39 -3.91
CA THR A 74 5.28 30.19 -3.12
C THR A 74 4.17 29.27 -2.59
N ASP A 75 3.71 29.57 -1.38
CA ASP A 75 2.46 29.10 -0.77
C ASP A 75 1.28 29.09 -1.75
N ASN A 76 0.37 28.12 -1.62
CA ASN A 76 -1.05 28.42 -1.83
C ASN A 76 -2.02 27.36 -1.27
N GLU A 77 -2.78 27.84 -0.29
CA GLU A 77 -4.23 27.79 -0.16
C GLU A 77 -4.96 26.44 -0.04
N ALA A 78 -5.51 26.29 1.16
CA ALA A 78 -6.56 25.38 1.57
C ALA A 78 -7.85 25.61 0.75
N GLY A 79 -7.89 25.10 -0.47
CA GLY A 79 -9.09 25.00 -1.28
C GLY A 79 -9.93 23.79 -0.88
N GLY A 80 -10.97 24.03 -0.07
CA GLY A 80 -12.16 23.20 0.11
C GLY A 80 -11.90 21.71 0.27
N GLU A 81 -11.22 21.30 1.35
CA GLU A 81 -11.27 19.91 1.77
C GLU A 81 -12.60 19.72 2.50
N ASP A 82 -13.57 19.03 1.90
CA ASP A 82 -14.60 18.35 2.69
C ASP A 82 -13.85 17.60 3.79
N ALA A 83 -13.99 18.07 5.03
CA ALA A 83 -13.23 17.52 6.15
C ALA A 83 -13.44 16.01 6.14
N LEU A 84 -12.38 15.23 5.88
CA LEU A 84 -12.46 13.78 5.91
C LEU A 84 -12.69 13.36 7.37
N VAL A 85 -13.96 13.34 7.79
CA VAL A 85 -14.37 13.26 9.21
C VAL A 85 -14.04 11.90 9.83
N GLY A 86 -13.78 10.87 9.02
CA GLY A 86 -13.50 9.52 9.52
C GLY A 86 -12.90 8.59 8.48
N ASN A 87 -12.60 7.37 8.93
CA ASN A 87 -12.18 6.31 8.02
C ASN A 87 -13.39 5.80 7.22
N VAL A 88 -13.13 5.35 6.00
CA VAL A 88 -14.11 4.57 5.24
C VAL A 88 -14.49 3.31 6.02
N ASN A 89 -15.77 2.97 6.02
CA ASN A 89 -16.31 1.80 6.70
C ASN A 89 -17.19 1.03 5.72
N LYS A 90 -16.69 -0.12 5.25
CA LYS A 90 -17.37 -0.99 4.28
C LYS A 90 -17.96 -0.21 3.09
N LEU A 91 -17.20 0.74 2.56
CA LEU A 91 -17.57 1.58 1.43
C LEU A 91 -17.49 0.76 0.14
N MET A 92 -18.64 0.37 -0.38
CA MET A 92 -18.73 -0.22 -1.71
C MET A 92 -18.63 0.87 -2.78
N VAL A 93 -17.69 0.71 -3.71
CA VAL A 93 -17.51 1.63 -4.82
C VAL A 93 -18.05 1.00 -6.09
N THR A 94 -19.05 1.65 -6.70
CA THR A 94 -19.69 1.23 -7.95
C THR A 94 -19.49 2.28 -9.05
N PRO A 95 -19.53 1.88 -10.33
CA PRO A 95 -19.49 2.83 -11.43
C PRO A 95 -20.58 3.91 -11.32
N PRO A 96 -20.31 5.18 -11.68
CA PRO A 96 -21.30 6.23 -11.67
C PRO A 96 -22.54 5.85 -12.50
N GLY A 97 -23.73 6.02 -11.92
CA GLY A 97 -24.99 5.68 -12.58
C GLY A 97 -25.38 4.19 -12.55
N TYR A 98 -24.59 3.33 -11.91
CA TYR A 98 -24.98 1.93 -11.69
C TYR A 98 -26.10 1.82 -10.65
N THR A 99 -27.22 1.22 -11.04
CA THR A 99 -28.42 1.05 -10.19
C THR A 99 -28.78 -0.42 -9.92
N GLY A 100 -27.96 -1.36 -10.41
CA GLY A 100 -28.20 -2.79 -10.21
C GLY A 100 -27.79 -3.28 -8.81
N PRO A 101 -28.03 -4.57 -8.50
CA PRO A 101 -27.54 -5.17 -7.26
C PRO A 101 -25.99 -5.19 -7.25
N PRO A 102 -25.35 -5.18 -6.07
CA PRO A 102 -23.91 -5.39 -5.96
C PRO A 102 -23.44 -6.65 -6.71
N LYS A 103 -22.33 -6.53 -7.43
CA LYS A 103 -21.71 -7.64 -8.16
C LYS A 103 -20.28 -7.85 -7.64
N LYS A 104 -19.77 -9.07 -7.83
CA LYS A 104 -18.34 -9.34 -7.63
C LYS A 104 -17.52 -8.42 -8.53
N GLY A 105 -16.50 -7.79 -7.96
CA GLY A 105 -15.70 -6.76 -8.60
C GLY A 105 -16.10 -5.33 -8.25
N HIS A 106 -17.26 -5.10 -7.61
CA HIS A 106 -17.55 -3.83 -6.94
C HIS A 106 -16.81 -3.79 -5.61
N ILE A 107 -15.59 -3.26 -5.64
CA ILE A 107 -14.67 -3.34 -4.52
C ILE A 107 -15.25 -2.62 -3.31
N ILE A 108 -15.20 -3.29 -2.16
CA ILE A 108 -15.59 -2.73 -0.87
C ILE A 108 -14.31 -2.36 -0.12
N PHE A 109 -14.17 -1.10 0.25
CA PHE A 109 -13.05 -0.56 1.01
C PHE A 109 -13.41 -0.41 2.48
N ASP A 110 -12.51 -0.79 3.35
CA ASP A 110 -12.68 -0.60 4.79
C ASP A 110 -11.37 -0.19 5.46
N ALA A 111 -11.46 0.74 6.39
CA ALA A 111 -10.36 1.18 7.24
C ALA A 111 -10.82 1.42 8.69
N CYS A 112 -12.02 0.94 9.06
CA CYS A 112 -12.59 1.10 10.39
C CYS A 112 -12.09 0.02 11.35
N PHE A 113 -10.77 -0.05 11.53
CA PHE A 113 -10.10 -1.01 12.41
C PHE A 113 -8.85 -0.40 13.06
N GLU A 114 -8.27 -1.10 14.02
CA GLU A 114 -7.07 -0.64 14.73
C GLU A 114 -5.92 -0.38 13.74
N SER A 115 -5.32 0.82 13.80
CA SER A 115 -4.29 1.32 12.86
C SER A 115 -4.77 1.54 11.41
N GLY A 116 -6.07 1.45 11.12
CA GLY A 116 -6.63 1.75 9.81
C GLY A 116 -6.55 3.24 9.46
N ASN A 117 -6.22 3.55 8.21
CA ASN A 117 -6.29 4.91 7.68
C ASN A 117 -6.60 4.92 6.18
N LEU A 118 -7.80 5.40 5.85
CA LEU A 118 -8.26 5.75 4.50
C LEU A 118 -9.53 6.59 4.66
N GLY A 119 -9.54 7.83 4.21
CA GLY A 119 -10.64 8.77 4.46
C GLY A 119 -11.70 8.80 3.37
N ARG A 120 -11.29 8.64 2.11
CA ARG A 120 -12.20 8.68 0.94
C ARG A 120 -11.61 7.89 -0.21
N VAL A 121 -12.51 7.37 -1.04
CA VAL A 121 -12.19 6.65 -2.28
C VAL A 121 -13.05 7.22 -3.40
N ASP A 122 -12.40 7.64 -4.48
CA ASP A 122 -13.04 8.07 -5.71
C ASP A 122 -12.90 6.99 -6.79
N TYR A 123 -14.02 6.69 -7.44
CA TYR A 123 -14.03 5.83 -8.62
C TYR A 123 -13.58 6.64 -9.84
N ILE A 124 -12.47 6.24 -10.46
CA ILE A 124 -11.99 6.85 -11.70
C ILE A 124 -12.42 5.98 -12.89
N SER A 125 -12.14 4.69 -12.80
CA SER A 125 -12.58 3.69 -13.79
C SER A 125 -12.68 2.31 -13.15
N GLU A 126 -13.08 1.30 -13.92
CA GLU A 126 -13.15 -0.09 -13.45
C GLU A 126 -11.80 -0.60 -12.92
N PHE A 127 -10.70 0.00 -13.38
CA PHE A 127 -9.33 -0.41 -13.07
C PHE A 127 -8.56 0.63 -12.25
N GLU A 128 -9.17 1.76 -11.86
CA GLU A 128 -8.45 2.87 -11.24
C GLU A 128 -9.28 3.56 -10.16
N PHE A 129 -8.64 3.74 -9.00
CA PHE A 129 -9.24 4.35 -7.82
C PHE A 129 -8.29 5.37 -7.21
N ASP A 130 -8.81 6.57 -6.96
CA ASP A 130 -8.10 7.60 -6.22
C ASP A 130 -8.43 7.49 -4.74
N LEU A 131 -7.39 7.37 -3.93
CA LEU A 131 -7.45 7.13 -2.50
C LEU A 131 -6.92 8.35 -1.75
N PHE A 132 -7.74 8.85 -0.83
CA PHE A 132 -7.41 10.00 0.00
C PHE A 132 -7.18 9.54 1.43
N ILE A 133 -5.94 9.72 1.90
CA ILE A 133 -5.57 9.37 3.27
C ILE A 133 -5.92 10.54 4.21
N ARG A 134 -6.34 10.21 5.43
CA ARG A 134 -6.60 11.24 6.44
C ARG A 134 -5.28 11.81 6.94
N PRO A 135 -5.25 13.09 7.35
CA PRO A 135 -4.10 13.64 8.02
C PRO A 135 -3.88 13.04 9.40
N ASP A 136 -2.66 13.17 9.92
CA ASP A 136 -2.30 12.72 11.27
C ASP A 136 -3.10 13.53 12.32
N THR A 137 -3.53 12.87 13.40
CA THR A 137 -4.43 13.45 14.42
C THR A 137 -3.86 14.72 15.07
N CYS A 138 -2.54 14.79 15.24
CA CYS A 138 -1.86 15.93 15.84
C CYS A 138 -1.11 16.78 14.82
N ASN A 139 -1.18 16.45 13.52
CA ASN A 139 -0.51 17.22 12.47
C ASN A 139 -1.29 17.21 11.15
N PRO A 140 -2.18 18.21 10.91
CA PRO A 140 -3.04 18.23 9.73
C PRO A 140 -2.29 18.38 8.39
N ARG A 141 -0.99 18.70 8.43
CA ARG A 141 -0.15 18.85 7.22
C ARG A 141 0.40 17.51 6.73
N PHE A 142 0.58 16.54 7.62
CA PHE A 142 1.18 15.25 7.26
C PHE A 142 0.12 14.20 6.96
N ARG A 143 0.37 13.50 5.84
CA ARG A 143 -0.42 12.44 5.27
C ARG A 143 0.57 11.42 4.72
N VAL A 144 0.87 10.37 5.49
CA VAL A 144 1.89 9.37 5.12
C VAL A 144 1.38 7.95 5.33
N TRP A 145 0.69 7.71 6.44
CA TRP A 145 0.22 6.37 6.77
C TRP A 145 -1.06 6.03 6.02
N PHE A 146 -1.12 4.83 5.43
CA PHE A 146 -2.36 4.22 4.99
C PHE A 146 -2.39 2.77 5.44
N ASN A 147 -3.59 2.31 5.76
CA ASN A 147 -3.86 0.92 6.08
C ASN A 147 -5.34 0.66 5.87
N PHE A 148 -5.66 -0.16 4.88
CA PHE A 148 -7.04 -0.42 4.49
C PHE A 148 -7.18 -1.84 3.97
N THR A 149 -8.40 -2.35 4.02
CA THR A 149 -8.79 -3.62 3.44
C THR A 149 -9.65 -3.41 2.21
N VAL A 150 -9.60 -4.39 1.31
CA VAL A 150 -10.50 -4.50 0.17
C VAL A 150 -11.08 -5.90 0.10
N GLU A 151 -12.38 -5.97 -0.16
CA GLU A 151 -13.14 -7.22 -0.33
C GLU A 151 -14.13 -7.10 -1.48
N ASN A 152 -14.91 -8.15 -1.73
CA ASN A 152 -15.83 -8.26 -2.87
C ASN A 152 -15.13 -8.07 -4.24
N VAL A 153 -13.86 -8.47 -4.31
CA VAL A 153 -13.06 -8.46 -5.54
C VAL A 153 -13.45 -9.61 -6.45
N ARG A 154 -13.05 -9.54 -7.71
CA ARG A 154 -13.18 -10.64 -8.67
C ARG A 154 -11.81 -11.25 -8.96
N GLU A 155 -11.76 -12.57 -9.15
CA GLU A 155 -10.53 -13.24 -9.57
C GLU A 155 -10.02 -12.64 -10.89
N THR A 156 -8.70 -12.45 -11.00
CA THR A 156 -8.00 -11.80 -12.12
C THR A 156 -8.29 -10.32 -12.32
N GLN A 157 -9.10 -9.69 -11.45
CA GLN A 157 -9.35 -8.25 -11.50
C GLN A 157 -8.07 -7.49 -11.20
N ARG A 158 -7.76 -6.53 -12.09
CA ARG A 158 -6.56 -5.70 -12.01
C ARG A 158 -6.96 -4.29 -11.66
N VAL A 159 -6.30 -3.70 -10.68
CA VAL A 159 -6.60 -2.35 -10.22
C VAL A 159 -5.32 -1.57 -9.98
N ILE A 160 -5.44 -0.26 -10.15
CA ILE A 160 -4.44 0.73 -9.79
C ILE A 160 -5.03 1.56 -8.66
N PHE A 161 -4.34 1.57 -7.53
CA PHE A 161 -4.67 2.42 -6.40
C PHE A 161 -3.73 3.62 -6.40
N ASN A 162 -4.28 4.83 -6.46
CA ASN A 162 -3.53 6.08 -6.43
C ASN A 162 -3.70 6.75 -5.07
N ILE A 163 -2.65 6.82 -4.26
CA ILE A 163 -2.64 7.68 -3.07
C ILE A 163 -2.32 9.10 -3.54
N VAL A 164 -3.33 9.96 -3.65
CA VAL A 164 -3.23 11.26 -4.35
C VAL A 164 -2.80 12.44 -3.47
N ASN A 165 -2.94 12.31 -2.15
CA ASN A 165 -2.66 13.37 -1.18
C ASN A 165 -1.49 13.02 -0.24
N PHE A 166 -0.42 12.43 -0.79
CA PHE A 166 0.73 11.98 -0.02
C PHE A 166 1.68 13.14 0.34
N SER A 167 1.87 13.45 1.63
CA SER A 167 2.67 14.58 2.13
C SER A 167 4.18 14.30 2.23
N LYS A 168 4.74 13.51 1.31
CA LYS A 168 6.21 13.42 1.14
C LYS A 168 6.57 14.01 -0.21
N THR A 169 7.71 14.70 -0.28
CA THR A 169 8.28 15.23 -1.53
C THR A 169 9.48 14.40 -1.99
N LYS A 170 10.31 13.96 -1.04
CA LYS A 170 11.36 12.97 -1.19
C LYS A 170 10.90 11.68 -0.51
N SER A 171 10.57 10.66 -1.31
CA SER A 171 10.09 9.38 -0.79
C SER A 171 10.98 8.25 -1.27
N LEU A 172 11.31 7.32 -0.36
CA LEU A 172 12.01 6.07 -0.65
C LEU A 172 11.25 5.17 -1.63
N TYR A 173 9.99 5.50 -1.96
CA TYR A 173 9.28 4.87 -3.09
C TYR A 173 10.01 5.07 -4.42
N ARG A 174 10.84 6.12 -4.57
CA ARG A 174 11.74 6.26 -5.73
C ARG A 174 12.92 5.29 -5.70
N ASP A 175 13.32 4.87 -4.51
CA ASP A 175 14.50 4.05 -4.24
C ASP A 175 14.13 2.59 -3.91
N GLY A 176 12.98 2.12 -4.40
CA GLY A 176 12.58 0.72 -4.32
C GLY A 176 11.78 0.32 -3.07
N MET A 177 11.39 1.27 -2.21
CA MET A 177 10.37 0.99 -1.19
C MET A 177 9.07 0.57 -1.88
N SER A 178 8.31 -0.33 -1.25
CA SER A 178 6.98 -0.71 -1.71
C SER A 178 6.03 -0.95 -0.53
N PRO A 179 4.71 -0.72 -0.75
CA PRO A 179 3.70 -1.08 0.23
C PRO A 179 3.72 -2.58 0.53
N VAL A 180 3.10 -2.96 1.65
CA VAL A 180 2.92 -4.36 2.01
C VAL A 180 1.47 -4.78 1.80
N VAL A 181 1.28 -6.04 1.42
CA VAL A 181 -0.02 -6.69 1.25
C VAL A 181 -0.06 -8.00 2.02
N LYS A 182 -1.22 -8.35 2.53
CA LYS A 182 -1.58 -9.71 2.95
C LYS A 182 -3.03 -9.99 2.57
N SER A 183 -3.44 -11.25 2.67
CA SER A 183 -4.84 -11.64 2.51
C SER A 183 -5.28 -12.61 3.61
N THR A 184 -6.57 -12.92 3.69
CA THR A 184 -7.11 -13.92 4.61
C THR A 184 -6.47 -15.30 4.41
N SER A 185 -6.27 -15.74 3.17
CA SER A 185 -5.57 -17.00 2.87
C SER A 185 -4.04 -16.92 3.05
N ARG A 186 -3.46 -15.71 2.92
CA ARG A 186 -2.02 -15.45 3.08
C ARG A 186 -1.77 -14.41 4.18
N PRO A 187 -1.79 -14.82 5.47
CA PRO A 187 -1.77 -13.88 6.59
C PRO A 187 -0.41 -13.20 6.81
N LYS A 188 0.66 -13.68 6.16
CA LYS A 188 2.00 -13.09 6.26
C LYS A 188 2.13 -11.90 5.32
N TRP A 189 2.48 -10.74 5.87
CA TRP A 189 2.78 -9.54 5.11
C TRP A 189 3.92 -9.75 4.10
N GLN A 190 3.68 -9.37 2.86
CA GLN A 190 4.65 -9.40 1.77
C GLN A 190 4.74 -8.04 1.10
N ARG A 191 5.93 -7.64 0.68
CA ARG A 191 6.14 -6.41 -0.09
C ARG A 191 5.59 -6.57 -1.50
N LEU A 192 4.91 -5.56 -2.00
CA LEU A 192 4.56 -5.49 -3.41
C LEU A 192 5.84 -5.42 -4.26
N PRO A 193 5.87 -6.01 -5.46
CA PRO A 193 6.99 -5.85 -6.37
C PRO A 193 7.21 -4.36 -6.68
N ALA A 194 8.42 -3.84 -6.44
CA ALA A 194 8.73 -2.42 -6.66
C ALA A 194 8.42 -1.96 -8.09
N LYS A 195 8.53 -2.85 -9.08
CA LYS A 195 8.15 -2.60 -10.49
C LYS A 195 6.68 -2.25 -10.71
N ASN A 196 5.80 -2.55 -9.74
CA ASN A 196 4.37 -2.26 -9.78
C ASN A 196 4.02 -1.00 -8.97
N VAL A 197 5.02 -0.32 -8.38
CA VAL A 197 4.84 0.88 -7.55
C VAL A 197 5.48 2.05 -8.28
N TYR A 198 4.75 3.16 -8.32
CA TYR A 198 5.15 4.37 -9.01
C TYR A 198 4.95 5.56 -8.09
N TYR A 199 5.90 6.49 -8.13
CA TYR A 199 5.83 7.69 -7.32
C TYR A 199 6.28 8.90 -8.12
N TYR A 200 5.33 9.79 -8.44
CA TYR A 200 5.52 10.88 -9.40
C TYR A 200 4.74 12.12 -8.99
N ARG A 201 5.09 13.26 -9.58
CA ARG A 201 4.35 14.52 -9.41
C ARG A 201 3.26 14.58 -10.47
N CYS A 202 2.01 14.72 -10.08
CA CYS A 202 0.88 14.74 -11.01
C CYS A 202 0.33 16.16 -11.15
N PRO A 203 0.37 16.77 -12.35
CA PRO A 203 -0.21 18.10 -12.58
C PRO A 203 -1.70 18.18 -12.24
N ASP A 204 -2.46 17.14 -12.59
CA ASP A 204 -3.92 17.08 -12.45
C ASP A 204 -4.37 17.03 -10.98
N HIS A 205 -3.52 16.51 -10.09
CA HIS A 205 -3.78 16.50 -8.65
C HIS A 205 -3.11 17.69 -7.94
N ARG A 206 -3.34 18.91 -8.43
CA ARG A 206 -2.78 20.16 -7.86
C ARG A 206 -1.24 20.13 -7.74
N ARG A 207 -0.56 19.45 -8.66
CA ARG A 207 0.91 19.22 -8.63
C ARG A 207 1.39 18.49 -7.37
N ASN A 208 0.52 17.73 -6.69
CA ASN A 208 0.89 16.89 -5.56
C ASN A 208 1.66 15.65 -6.01
N TYR A 209 2.33 15.02 -5.04
CA TYR A 209 2.94 13.72 -5.24
C TYR A 209 1.90 12.61 -5.11
N VAL A 210 1.86 11.75 -6.11
CA VAL A 210 0.99 10.58 -6.18
C VAL A 210 1.83 9.32 -6.05
N MET A 211 1.41 8.42 -5.17
CA MET A 211 1.95 7.06 -5.08
C MET A 211 0.92 6.09 -5.63
N SER A 212 1.22 5.49 -6.78
CA SER A 212 0.33 4.53 -7.44
C SER A 212 0.90 3.13 -7.32
N PHE A 213 0.06 2.14 -7.03
CA PHE A 213 0.47 0.74 -7.11
C PHE A 213 -0.57 -0.12 -7.82
N ALA A 214 -0.09 -0.98 -8.70
CA ALA A 214 -0.91 -1.92 -9.44
C ALA A 214 -0.99 -3.26 -8.71
N PHE A 215 -2.19 -3.81 -8.62
CA PHE A 215 -2.46 -5.10 -7.99
C PHE A 215 -3.40 -5.95 -8.84
N CYS A 216 -3.19 -7.27 -8.82
CA CYS A 216 -4.03 -8.25 -9.49
C CYS A 216 -4.56 -9.22 -8.44
N PHE A 217 -5.88 -9.21 -8.22
CA PHE A 217 -6.53 -10.11 -7.29
C PHE A 217 -6.55 -11.53 -7.86
N ASP A 218 -6.29 -12.52 -7.01
CA ASP A 218 -6.15 -13.92 -7.40
C ASP A 218 -7.12 -14.84 -6.65
N ARG A 219 -7.81 -14.34 -5.62
CA ARG A 219 -8.85 -15.05 -4.86
C ARG A 219 -9.99 -14.09 -4.56
N GLU A 220 -11.21 -14.43 -4.97
CA GLU A 220 -12.41 -13.58 -4.83
C GLU A 220 -13.12 -13.67 -3.48
N ASP A 221 -12.80 -14.68 -2.68
CA ASP A 221 -13.30 -14.86 -1.31
C ASP A 221 -12.35 -14.27 -0.26
N ASP A 222 -11.19 -13.78 -0.70
CA ASP A 222 -10.21 -13.20 0.19
C ASP A 222 -10.48 -11.72 0.48
N VAL A 223 -10.14 -11.32 1.71
CA VAL A 223 -9.99 -9.91 2.06
C VAL A 223 -8.52 -9.57 2.00
N TYR A 224 -8.16 -8.58 1.17
CA TYR A 224 -6.78 -8.12 1.03
C TYR A 224 -6.58 -6.89 1.90
N GLN A 225 -5.46 -6.84 2.61
CA GLN A 225 -5.08 -5.68 3.41
C GLN A 225 -3.80 -5.07 2.83
N PHE A 226 -3.84 -3.77 2.59
CA PHE A 226 -2.70 -2.98 2.10
C PHE A 226 -2.28 -1.98 3.16
N ALA A 227 -0.97 -1.85 3.39
CA ALA A 227 -0.44 -0.88 4.33
C ALA A 227 0.86 -0.23 3.83
N TYR A 228 1.14 0.99 4.31
CA TYR A 228 2.36 1.74 4.00
C TYR A 228 3.63 0.96 4.35
N CYS A 229 3.65 0.36 5.54
CA CYS A 229 4.68 -0.57 5.99
C CYS A 229 4.05 -1.62 6.93
N TYR A 230 4.86 -2.50 7.53
CA TYR A 230 4.37 -3.54 8.43
C TYR A 230 3.68 -2.91 9.65
N PRO A 231 2.35 -3.04 9.79
CA PRO A 231 1.64 -2.48 10.93
C PRO A 231 1.99 -3.25 12.19
N TYR A 232 2.19 -2.52 13.29
CA TYR A 232 2.32 -3.07 14.62
C TYR A 232 1.29 -2.37 15.51
N THR A 233 0.25 -3.11 15.90
CA THR A 233 -0.89 -2.51 16.58
C THR A 233 -0.65 -2.39 18.09
N TYR A 234 -1.38 -1.48 18.73
CA TYR A 234 -1.29 -1.27 20.17
C TYR A 234 -1.73 -2.53 20.93
N SER A 235 -2.81 -3.19 20.51
CA SER A 235 -3.25 -4.46 21.10
C SER A 235 -2.16 -5.52 21.01
N ARG A 236 -1.45 -5.60 19.88
CA ARG A 236 -0.33 -6.53 19.71
C ARG A 236 0.82 -6.21 20.67
N LEU A 237 1.16 -4.93 20.83
CA LEU A 237 2.15 -4.49 21.82
C LEU A 237 1.76 -4.95 23.23
N GLN A 238 0.53 -4.62 23.65
CA GLN A 238 0.05 -4.91 25.00
C GLN A 238 0.03 -6.41 25.29
N HIS A 239 -0.40 -7.24 24.33
CA HIS A 239 -0.34 -8.70 24.46
C HIS A 239 1.10 -9.21 24.57
N TYR A 240 2.02 -8.66 23.77
CA TYR A 240 3.43 -9.02 23.85
C TYR A 240 4.03 -8.68 25.22
N LEU A 241 3.81 -7.46 25.72
CA LEU A 241 4.31 -7.04 27.02
C LEU A 241 3.70 -7.87 28.17
N ALA A 242 2.40 -8.15 28.12
CA ALA A 242 1.75 -9.03 29.08
C ALA A 242 2.30 -10.47 29.03
N SER A 243 2.75 -10.94 27.86
CA SER A 243 3.40 -12.24 27.74
C SER A 243 4.80 -12.27 28.36
N LEU A 244 5.54 -11.16 28.28
CA LEU A 244 6.85 -11.03 28.93
C LEU A 244 6.72 -10.98 30.45
N GLU A 245 5.77 -10.19 30.95
CA GLU A 245 5.47 -10.08 32.37
C GLU A 245 5.08 -11.43 32.99
N ARG A 246 4.25 -12.22 32.28
CA ARG A 246 3.89 -13.59 32.70
C ARG A 246 5.07 -14.56 32.78
N ARG A 247 6.19 -14.30 32.11
CA ARG A 247 7.40 -15.13 32.22
C ARG A 247 8.16 -14.90 33.52
N ASN A 248 7.81 -13.85 34.29
CA ASN A 248 8.41 -13.51 35.58
C ASN A 248 9.94 -13.49 35.53
N LEU A 249 10.49 -12.77 34.55
CA LEU A 249 11.93 -12.62 34.36
C LEU A 249 12.46 -11.67 35.43
N ASP A 250 13.42 -12.12 36.23
CA ASP A 250 14.06 -11.39 37.34
C ASP A 250 14.78 -10.11 36.89
N TYR A 251 15.21 -10.05 35.64
CA TYR A 251 15.89 -8.90 35.05
C TYR A 251 14.95 -7.92 34.31
N LEU A 252 13.64 -8.17 34.27
CA LEU A 252 12.67 -7.34 33.53
C LEU A 252 11.59 -6.79 34.47
N GLN A 253 11.51 -5.47 34.54
CA GLN A 253 10.44 -4.77 35.23
C GLN A 253 9.61 -3.97 34.22
N ARG A 254 8.29 -4.08 34.29
CA ARG A 254 7.33 -3.34 33.46
C ARG A 254 6.54 -2.39 34.34
N GLU A 255 6.61 -1.10 34.03
CA GLU A 255 5.93 -0.04 34.78
C GLU A 255 5.04 0.78 33.85
N GLN A 256 4.05 1.46 34.41
CA GLN A 256 3.29 2.47 33.69
C GLN A 256 3.94 3.83 33.93
N LEU A 257 4.54 4.40 32.89
CA LEU A 257 5.12 5.74 32.95
C LEU A 257 4.03 6.82 33.02
N GLY A 258 2.92 6.59 32.33
CA GLY A 258 1.80 7.53 32.27
C GLY A 258 0.74 7.11 31.26
N LEU A 259 -0.10 8.07 30.89
CA LEU A 259 -1.16 7.90 29.90
C LEU A 259 -0.94 8.88 28.73
N SER A 260 -1.25 8.43 27.52
CA SER A 260 -1.31 9.32 26.35
C SER A 260 -2.53 10.24 26.42
N VAL A 261 -2.61 11.23 25.52
CA VAL A 261 -3.78 12.12 25.39
C VAL A 261 -5.09 11.33 25.21
N GLN A 262 -5.03 10.19 24.51
CA GLN A 262 -6.17 9.29 24.30
C GLN A 262 -6.30 8.22 25.40
N GLN A 263 -5.73 8.46 26.59
CA GLN A 263 -5.81 7.58 27.76
C GLN A 263 -5.26 6.16 27.52
N ARG A 264 -4.27 6.01 26.63
CA ARG A 264 -3.57 4.73 26.44
C ARG A 264 -2.37 4.63 27.38
N ARG A 265 -2.16 3.45 27.97
CA ARG A 265 -1.00 3.15 28.82
C ARG A 265 0.31 3.34 28.06
N LEU A 266 1.21 4.14 28.63
CA LEU A 266 2.61 4.26 28.22
C LEU A 266 3.44 3.36 29.13
N ASP A 267 4.05 2.33 28.54
CA ASP A 267 4.84 1.33 29.25
C ASP A 267 6.32 1.71 29.31
N LEU A 268 6.92 1.63 30.49
CA LEU A 268 8.37 1.66 30.69
C LEU A 268 8.85 0.24 30.96
N LEU A 269 9.85 -0.22 30.21
CA LEU A 269 10.51 -1.49 30.43
C LEU A 269 11.92 -1.23 30.94
N THR A 270 12.22 -1.70 32.14
CA THR A 270 13.55 -1.67 32.72
C THR A 270 14.15 -3.06 32.61
N ILE A 271 15.27 -3.17 31.89
CA ILE A 271 16.04 -4.41 31.75
C ILE A 271 17.36 -4.21 32.48
N THR A 272 17.54 -4.88 33.62
CA THR A 272 18.75 -4.73 34.43
C THR A 272 19.15 -6.06 35.06
N ASN A 273 20.45 -6.22 35.34
CA ASN A 273 20.90 -7.35 36.14
C ASN A 273 20.32 -7.21 37.57
N PRO A 274 19.71 -8.26 38.15
CA PRO A 274 19.23 -8.24 39.53
C PRO A 274 20.37 -8.09 40.55
N VAL A 275 21.62 -8.38 40.18
CA VAL A 275 22.80 -8.23 41.04
C VAL A 275 23.46 -6.87 40.78
N CYS A 276 23.41 -6.01 41.80
CA CYS A 276 24.05 -4.70 41.79
C CYS A 276 25.57 -4.82 42.01
N ASP A 277 26.34 -4.91 40.93
CA ASP A 277 27.76 -4.57 40.96
C ASP A 277 27.94 -3.15 40.40
N GLY A 278 28.75 -2.34 41.11
CA GLY A 278 28.82 -0.89 40.94
C GLY A 278 29.06 -0.39 39.51
N ASN A 279 28.57 0.84 39.26
CA ASN A 279 28.47 1.55 37.98
C ASN A 279 27.54 0.90 36.94
N LEU A 280 26.22 1.10 37.12
CA LEU A 280 25.26 0.87 36.05
C LEU A 280 25.35 2.00 35.01
N PHE A 281 25.55 1.60 33.75
CA PHE A 281 25.29 2.46 32.60
C PHE A 281 23.81 2.34 32.21
N SER A 282 23.09 3.45 32.23
CA SER A 282 21.70 3.50 31.77
C SER A 282 21.65 3.81 30.27
N TYR A 283 20.99 2.94 29.51
CA TYR A 283 20.68 3.17 28.10
C TYR A 283 19.18 3.36 27.95
N TYR A 284 18.77 4.49 27.38
CA TYR A 284 17.37 4.77 27.05
C TYR A 284 17.14 4.50 25.57
N MET A 285 16.13 3.67 25.27
CA MET A 285 15.66 3.43 23.91
C MET A 285 14.19 3.80 23.83
N GLU A 286 13.86 4.69 22.90
CA GLU A 286 12.49 5.05 22.55
C GLU A 286 12.17 4.54 21.15
N SER A 287 10.96 4.01 20.95
CA SER A 287 10.51 3.49 19.66
C SER A 287 9.15 4.09 19.29
N SER A 288 8.95 4.37 18.00
CA SER A 288 7.65 4.79 17.42
C SER A 288 7.12 6.16 17.88
N LEU A 289 8.01 7.16 18.00
CA LEU A 289 7.63 8.56 18.32
C LEU A 289 6.74 9.24 17.26
N HIS A 290 6.67 8.69 16.05
CA HIS A 290 5.84 9.20 14.95
C HIS A 290 4.69 8.23 14.70
N SER A 291 3.50 8.56 15.21
CA SER A 291 2.25 7.79 15.08
C SER A 291 1.18 8.60 14.37
#